data_AF-A0A7J4N1N6-F1
#
_entry.id   AF-A0A7J4N1N6-F1
#
_cell.length_a   1.000
_cell.length_b   1.000
_cell.length_c   1.000
_cell.angle_alpha   90.00
_cell.angle_beta   90.00
_cell.angle_gamma   90.00
#
_symmetry.space_group_name_H-M   'P 1'
#
loop_
_entity.id
_entity.type
_entity.pdbx_description
1 polymer ?
#
loop_
_entity_poly.entity_id
_entity_poly.type
_entity_poly.pdbx_seq_one_letter_code
_entity_poly.pdbx_strand_id
1 'polypeptide(L)'
;VNDGVEVTRLTLSYRKPAYSVGDVVRLRKALWIVDSWQKEGPILRRLDRFERTGATWRDMESSSVVCSFSDQCVVQILNRDTSGAEFMDPGDYKVSTVALPYDDDGSSEELRIGFIDGEWLALPVSGKGE
;
A
#
# COMPACT_ATOMS: atom_id res chain seq x y z
N VAL A 1 34.04 38.65 24.89
CA VAL A 1 33.52 37.34 24.45
C VAL A 1 32.14 37.17 25.05
N ASN A 2 31.10 37.18 24.22
CA ASN A 2 29.81 36.58 24.55
C ASN A 2 29.07 36.35 23.23
N ASP A 3 29.13 35.10 22.79
CA ASP A 3 28.54 34.58 21.58
C ASP A 3 27.01 34.76 21.60
N GLY A 4 26.51 35.63 20.72
CA GLY A 4 25.10 35.74 20.42
C GLY A 4 24.63 34.47 19.71
N VAL A 5 24.00 33.56 20.44
CA VAL A 5 23.34 32.39 19.86
C VAL A 5 22.08 32.86 19.13
N GLU A 6 22.13 32.89 17.80
CA GLU A 6 20.95 33.01 16.95
C GLU A 6 20.22 31.67 16.89
N VAL A 7 19.08 31.57 17.57
CA VAL A 7 18.18 30.42 17.48
C VAL A 7 17.18 30.66 16.36
N THR A 8 17.46 30.16 15.17
CA THR A 8 16.49 30.18 14.07
C THR A 8 15.50 29.02 14.24
N ARG A 9 14.26 29.32 14.64
CA ARG A 9 13.18 28.32 14.68
C ARG A 9 12.60 28.15 13.28
N LEU A 10 13.11 27.18 12.55
CA LEU A 10 12.56 26.78 11.25
C LEU A 10 11.20 26.09 11.47
N THR A 11 10.11 26.74 11.07
CA THR A 11 8.81 26.09 10.94
C THR A 11 8.77 25.40 9.58
N LEU A 12 9.17 24.13 9.52
CA LEU A 12 8.94 23.31 8.33
C LEU A 12 7.45 22.96 8.28
N SER A 13 6.71 23.62 7.38
CA SER A 13 5.31 23.29 7.12
C SER A 13 5.28 22.01 6.27
N TYR A 14 5.17 20.86 6.92
CA TYR A 14 4.97 19.58 6.23
C TYR A 14 3.52 19.50 5.77
N ARG A 15 3.29 19.42 4.45
CA ARG A 15 1.95 19.13 3.93
C ARG A 15 1.60 17.71 4.35
N LYS A 16 0.38 17.50 4.87
CA LYS A 16 -0.14 16.15 5.12
C LYS A 16 0.08 15.33 3.85
N PRO A 17 0.73 14.15 3.92
CA PRO A 17 0.96 13.35 2.73
C PRO A 17 -0.38 13.04 2.06
N ALA A 18 -0.41 13.08 0.73
CA ALA A 18 -1.62 12.79 -0.03
C ALA A 18 -2.05 11.31 0.03
N TYR A 19 -1.35 10.49 0.82
CA TYR A 19 -1.60 9.07 1.02
C TYR A 19 -1.99 8.76 2.46
N SER A 20 -2.79 7.72 2.65
CA SER A 20 -3.33 7.21 3.90
C SER A 20 -2.89 5.76 4.14
N VAL A 21 -3.08 5.25 5.35
CA VAL A 21 -2.90 3.82 5.64
C VAL A 21 -3.84 3.01 4.76
N GLY A 22 -3.31 1.93 4.18
CA GLY A 22 -3.99 1.07 3.22
C GLY A 22 -3.77 1.47 1.75
N ASP A 23 -3.29 2.69 1.47
CA ASP A 23 -3.00 3.11 0.10
C ASP A 23 -1.81 2.34 -0.48
N VAL A 24 -1.89 2.06 -1.78
CA VAL A 24 -0.77 1.56 -2.56
C VAL A 24 -0.02 2.74 -3.17
N VAL A 25 1.27 2.83 -2.86
CA VAL A 25 2.18 3.87 -3.33
C VAL A 25 3.30 3.27 -4.17
N ARG A 26 3.74 4.03 -5.18
CA ARG A 26 4.99 3.76 -5.89
C ARG A 26 6.11 4.55 -5.25
N LEU A 27 7.13 3.85 -4.77
CA LEU A 27 8.35 4.43 -4.22
C LEU A 27 9.55 3.69 -4.79
N ARG A 28 10.50 4.42 -5.40
CA ARG A 28 11.72 3.86 -6.02
C ARG A 28 11.43 2.69 -6.98
N LYS A 29 10.44 2.86 -7.86
CA LYS A 29 9.97 1.86 -8.86
C LYS A 29 9.32 0.60 -8.28
N ALA A 30 9.05 0.57 -6.98
CA ALA A 30 8.41 -0.53 -6.31
C ALA A 30 7.02 -0.13 -5.81
N LEU A 31 6.11 -1.10 -5.75
CA LEU A 31 4.80 -0.96 -5.16
C LEU A 31 4.84 -1.33 -3.68
N TRP A 32 4.26 -0.46 -2.86
CA TRP A 32 4.21 -0.60 -1.42
C TRP A 32 2.82 -0.27 -0.91
N ILE A 33 2.41 -0.91 0.18
CA ILE A 33 1.24 -0.52 0.97
C ILE A 33 1.71 0.32 2.15
N VAL A 34 1.05 1.45 2.38
CA VAL A 34 1.23 2.25 3.60
C VAL A 34 0.58 1.49 4.76
N ASP A 35 1.38 0.89 5.61
CA ASP A 35 0.93 -0.06 6.62
C ASP A 35 0.53 0.62 7.93
N SER A 36 1.37 1.51 8.43
CA SER A 36 1.15 2.22 9.69
C SER A 36 2.01 3.48 9.76
N TRP A 37 1.71 4.37 10.71
CA TRP A 37 2.45 5.60 10.93
C TRP A 37 3.51 5.44 12.02
N GLN A 38 4.67 6.04 11.79
CA GLN A 38 5.67 6.30 12.81
C GLN A 38 6.02 7.79 12.84
N LYS A 39 6.82 8.18 13.84
CA LYS A 39 7.21 9.58 14.05
C LYS A 39 7.91 10.20 12.82
N GLU A 40 8.85 9.46 12.23
CA GLU A 40 9.71 9.96 11.14
C GLU A 40 9.17 9.63 9.74
N GLY A 41 8.05 8.92 9.64
CA GLY A 41 7.42 8.51 8.37
C GLY A 41 6.60 7.23 8.49
N PRO A 42 6.08 6.69 7.38
CA PRO A 42 5.29 5.46 7.40
C PRO A 42 6.15 4.20 7.48
N ILE A 43 5.55 3.13 7.98
CA ILE A 43 5.97 1.78 7.63
C ILE A 43 5.30 1.38 6.32
N LEU A 44 6.10 0.83 5.43
CA LEU A 44 5.69 0.31 4.13
C LEU A 44 5.81 -1.21 4.12
N ARG A 45 4.82 -1.88 3.54
CA ARG A 45 4.91 -3.30 3.18
C ARG A 45 5.06 -3.44 1.67
N ARG A 46 5.92 -4.35 1.22
CA ARG A 46 5.99 -4.68 -0.21
C ARG A 46 4.69 -5.29 -0.67
N LEU A 47 4.34 -5.04 -1.93
CA LEU A 47 3.19 -5.69 -2.55
C LEU A 47 3.52 -7.13 -2.98
N ASP A 48 4.73 -7.37 -3.48
CA ASP A 48 5.15 -8.59 -4.16
C ASP A 48 5.73 -9.67 -3.25
N ARG A 49 6.08 -9.34 -2.00
CA ARG A 49 6.71 -10.27 -1.05
C ARG A 49 6.56 -9.81 0.39
N PHE A 50 6.79 -10.73 1.33
CA PHE A 50 6.83 -10.43 2.76
C PHE A 50 8.08 -9.60 3.12
N GLU A 51 7.99 -8.29 2.93
CA GLU A 51 9.02 -7.32 3.31
C GLU A 51 8.35 -6.08 3.91
N ARG A 52 8.84 -5.65 5.07
CA ARG A 52 8.35 -4.46 5.79
C ARG A 52 9.51 -3.54 6.09
N THR A 53 9.38 -2.27 5.78
CA THR A 53 10.46 -1.28 5.97
C THR A 53 9.91 0.07 6.40
N GLY A 54 10.70 0.85 7.13
CA GLY A 54 10.39 2.25 7.41
C GLY A 54 10.83 3.14 6.26
N ALA A 55 10.00 4.11 5.88
CA ALA A 55 10.37 5.19 4.99
C ALA A 55 10.32 6.51 5.75
N THR A 56 11.28 7.40 5.52
CA THR A 56 11.23 8.73 6.12
C THR A 56 10.26 9.63 5.35
N TRP A 57 9.77 10.70 5.97
CA TRP A 57 8.98 11.72 5.28
C TRP A 57 9.67 12.28 4.03
N ARG A 58 11.01 12.38 4.05
CA ARG A 58 11.84 12.80 2.92
C ARG A 58 11.87 11.75 1.82
N ASP A 59 11.99 10.46 2.14
CA ASP A 59 11.90 9.39 1.12
C ASP A 59 10.56 9.45 0.38
N MET A 60 9.49 9.71 1.13
CA MET A 60 8.13 9.76 0.62
C MET A 60 7.81 10.98 -0.24
N GLU A 61 8.65 12.03 -0.26
CA GLU A 61 8.49 13.16 -1.19
C GLU A 61 8.54 12.71 -2.65
N SER A 62 9.24 11.61 -2.94
CA SER A 62 9.35 11.01 -4.27
C SER A 62 8.28 9.94 -4.56
N SER A 63 7.39 9.68 -3.62
CA SER A 63 6.33 8.68 -3.76
C SER A 63 5.10 9.24 -4.49
N SER A 64 4.32 8.34 -5.09
CA SER A 64 3.03 8.67 -5.69
C SER A 64 2.00 7.62 -5.30
N VAL A 65 0.77 8.04 -5.02
CA VAL A 65 -0.35 7.10 -4.85
C VAL A 65 -0.71 6.52 -6.20
N VAL A 66 -0.76 5.19 -6.30
CA VAL A 66 -1.20 4.49 -7.52
C VAL A 66 -2.57 3.85 -7.35
N CYS A 67 -2.97 3.54 -6.12
CA CYS A 67 -4.32 3.06 -5.81
C CYS A 67 -4.64 3.43 -4.36
N SER A 68 -5.61 4.32 -4.17
CA SER A 68 -6.07 4.71 -2.82
C SER A 68 -6.86 3.58 -2.19
N PHE A 69 -6.90 3.49 -0.86
CA PHE A 69 -7.69 2.49 -0.16
C PHE A 69 -9.17 2.51 -0.54
N SER A 70 -9.72 3.69 -0.79
CA SER A 70 -11.09 3.90 -1.26
C SER A 70 -11.36 3.43 -2.70
N ASP A 71 -10.32 3.26 -3.51
CA ASP A 71 -10.42 2.78 -4.89
C ASP A 71 -10.25 1.24 -4.96
N GLN A 72 -9.90 0.60 -3.84
CA GLN A 72 -9.76 -0.84 -3.74
C GLN A 72 -11.12 -1.51 -3.61
N CYS A 73 -11.23 -2.74 -4.12
CA CYS A 73 -12.44 -3.53 -4.05
C CYS A 73 -12.19 -4.80 -3.24
N VAL A 74 -13.21 -5.24 -2.49
CA VAL A 74 -13.26 -6.59 -1.93
C VAL A 74 -14.14 -7.41 -2.87
N VAL A 75 -13.59 -8.51 -3.37
CA VAL A 75 -14.26 -9.40 -4.33
C VAL A 75 -14.32 -10.81 -3.76
N GLN A 76 -15.36 -11.54 -4.15
CA GLN A 76 -15.48 -12.96 -3.83
C GLN A 76 -14.57 -13.79 -4.73
N ILE A 77 -13.94 -14.80 -4.15
CA ILE A 77 -13.13 -15.77 -4.87
C ILE A 77 -14.07 -16.83 -5.44
N LEU A 78 -14.10 -16.93 -6.77
CA LEU A 78 -14.90 -17.93 -7.49
C LEU A 78 -14.19 -19.28 -7.50
N ASN A 79 -12.87 -19.25 -7.62
CA ASN A 79 -12.00 -20.41 -7.66
C ASN A 79 -10.58 -20.01 -7.24
N ARG A 80 -9.82 -20.94 -6.66
CA ARG A 80 -8.45 -20.71 -6.18
C ARG A 80 -7.59 -21.92 -6.51
N ASP A 81 -6.41 -21.67 -7.06
CA ASP A 81 -5.33 -22.65 -7.18
C ASP A 81 -4.15 -22.29 -6.27
N THR A 82 -2.98 -22.91 -6.49
CA THR A 82 -1.79 -22.68 -5.67
C THR A 82 -1.10 -21.33 -5.87
N SER A 83 -1.49 -20.57 -6.89
CA SER A 83 -0.80 -19.35 -7.36
C SER A 83 -1.73 -18.20 -7.73
N GLY A 84 -2.99 -18.47 -8.05
CA GLY A 84 -3.97 -17.49 -8.48
C GLY A 84 -5.36 -17.72 -7.93
N ALA A 85 -6.15 -16.65 -7.97
CA ALA A 85 -7.57 -16.65 -7.66
C ALA A 85 -8.37 -16.05 -8.82
N GLU A 86 -9.47 -16.70 -9.17
CA GLU A 86 -10.46 -16.20 -10.11
C GLU A 86 -11.53 -15.40 -9.36
N PHE A 87 -11.91 -14.25 -9.91
CA PHE A 87 -12.91 -13.36 -9.34
C PHE A 87 -13.73 -12.73 -10.46
N MET A 88 -14.86 -12.11 -10.10
CA MET A 88 -15.65 -11.31 -11.03
C MET A 88 -15.14 -9.87 -11.07
N ASP A 89 -14.67 -9.41 -12.23
CA ASP A 89 -14.20 -8.04 -12.45
C ASP A 89 -15.34 -7.04 -12.18
N PRO A 90 -15.16 -6.07 -11.25
CA PRO A 90 -16.20 -5.11 -10.92
C PRO A 90 -16.48 -4.09 -12.04
N GLY A 91 -15.58 -3.95 -13.02
CA GLY A 91 -15.71 -3.02 -14.14
C GLY A 91 -16.56 -3.56 -15.29
N ASP A 92 -16.46 -4.85 -15.59
CA ASP A 92 -17.15 -5.46 -16.75
C ASP A 92 -17.88 -6.78 -16.47
N TYR A 93 -17.84 -7.26 -15.23
CA TYR A 93 -18.47 -8.50 -14.75
C TYR A 93 -17.99 -9.78 -15.46
N LYS A 94 -16.82 -9.75 -16.09
CA LYS A 94 -16.18 -10.96 -16.59
C LYS A 94 -15.34 -11.63 -15.51
N VAL A 95 -15.07 -12.92 -15.70
CA VAL A 95 -14.13 -13.64 -14.84
C VAL A 95 -12.71 -13.21 -15.20
N SER A 96 -11.98 -12.78 -14.19
CA SER A 96 -10.57 -12.37 -14.26
C SER A 96 -9.75 -13.15 -13.23
N THR A 97 -8.44 -13.25 -13.46
CA THR A 97 -7.52 -13.96 -12.56
C THR A 97 -6.47 -12.99 -12.04
N VAL A 98 -6.18 -13.05 -10.75
CA VAL A 98 -5.06 -12.36 -10.12
C VAL A 98 -4.11 -13.36 -9.46
N ALA A 99 -2.82 -13.01 -9.38
CA ALA A 99 -1.89 -13.74 -8.54
C ALA A 99 -2.26 -13.59 -7.07
N LEU A 100 -2.11 -14.65 -6.28
CA LEU A 100 -2.35 -14.60 -4.84
C LEU A 100 -1.30 -13.70 -4.17
N PRO A 101 -1.70 -12.89 -3.18
CA PRO A 101 -0.75 -12.14 -2.38
C PRO A 101 0.07 -13.12 -1.52
N TYR A 102 1.28 -12.70 -1.13
CA TYR A 102 2.20 -13.57 -0.39
C TYR A 102 1.68 -14.03 0.99
N ASP A 103 0.65 -13.37 1.52
CA ASP A 103 0.01 -13.66 2.81
C ASP A 103 -1.33 -14.38 2.67
N ASP A 104 -1.68 -14.85 1.47
CA ASP A 104 -2.83 -15.73 1.27
C ASP A 104 -2.61 -17.06 2.01
N ASP A 105 -3.56 -17.41 2.87
CA ASP A 105 -3.54 -18.64 3.66
C ASP A 105 -4.43 -19.75 3.07
N GLY A 106 -5.01 -19.53 1.88
CA GLY A 106 -5.93 -20.43 1.22
C GLY A 106 -7.31 -20.55 1.87
N SER A 107 -7.57 -19.85 3.00
CA SER A 107 -8.81 -19.99 3.78
C SER A 107 -9.82 -18.88 3.53
N SER A 108 -9.36 -17.68 3.15
CA SER A 108 -10.25 -16.55 2.87
C SER A 108 -11.13 -16.82 1.64
N GLU A 109 -12.42 -16.53 1.74
CA GLU A 109 -13.37 -16.58 0.61
C GLU A 109 -13.38 -15.27 -0.21
N GLU A 110 -12.72 -14.24 0.30
CA GLU A 110 -12.65 -12.92 -0.31
C GLU A 110 -11.20 -12.49 -0.55
N LEU A 111 -11.02 -11.64 -1.56
CA LEU A 111 -9.74 -11.04 -1.90
C LEU A 111 -9.91 -9.54 -2.06
N ARG A 112 -8.93 -8.79 -1.55
CA ARG A 112 -8.84 -7.36 -1.80
C ARG A 112 -8.01 -7.13 -3.05
N ILE A 113 -8.55 -6.37 -4.01
CA ILE A 113 -7.90 -6.06 -5.27
C ILE A 113 -7.80 -4.54 -5.50
N GLY A 114 -6.81 -4.12 -6.28
CA GLY A 114 -6.67 -2.76 -6.77
C GLY A 114 -6.28 -2.77 -8.25
N PHE A 115 -6.82 -1.82 -9.01
CA PHE A 115 -6.46 -1.64 -10.42
C PHE A 115 -5.24 -0.73 -10.53
N ILE A 116 -4.09 -1.29 -10.90
CA ILE A 116 -2.79 -0.61 -10.91
C ILE A 116 -2.13 -0.89 -12.24
N ASP A 117 -1.58 0.13 -12.91
CA ASP A 117 -0.88 0.01 -14.20
C ASP A 117 -1.67 -0.68 -15.33
N GLY A 118 -3.01 -0.67 -15.25
CA GLY A 118 -3.87 -1.28 -16.27
C GLY A 118 -4.23 -2.75 -16.01
N GLU A 119 -3.85 -3.28 -14.84
CA GLU A 119 -4.16 -4.65 -14.43
C GLU A 119 -4.73 -4.71 -13.00
N TRP A 120 -5.50 -5.75 -12.72
CA TRP A 120 -5.94 -6.06 -11.37
C TRP A 120 -4.82 -6.75 -10.61
N LEU A 121 -4.48 -6.23 -9.45
CA LEU A 121 -3.54 -6.84 -8.51
C LEU A 121 -4.25 -7.19 -7.22
N ALA A 122 -3.96 -8.38 -6.68
CA ALA A 122 -4.33 -8.73 -5.33
C ALA A 122 -3.47 -7.97 -4.33
N LEU A 123 -4.09 -7.45 -3.27
CA LEU A 123 -3.44 -6.66 -2.24
C LEU A 123 -3.30 -7.50 -0.97
N PRO A 124 -2.10 -7.63 -0.40
CA PRO A 124 -1.88 -8.26 0.90
C PRO A 124 -2.76 -7.64 1.99
N VAL A 125 -3.29 -8.48 2.88
CA VAL A 125 -4.20 -8.04 3.93
C VAL A 125 -3.49 -7.02 4.81
N SER A 126 -4.08 -5.82 4.91
CA SER A 126 -3.61 -4.80 5.83
C SER A 126 -4.23 -5.07 7.21
N GLY A 127 -3.52 -5.83 8.03
CA GLY A 127 -3.88 -6.09 9.42
C GLY A 127 -4.64 -7.39 9.67
N LYS A 128 -3.93 -8.51 9.84
CA LYS A 128 -4.25 -9.46 10.92
C LYS A 128 -3.47 -8.97 12.15
N GLY A 129 -4.06 -8.01 12.84
CA GLY A 129 -3.45 -7.30 13.96
C GLY A 129 -4.45 -7.05 15.08
N GLU A 130 -5.34 -8.02 15.32
CA GLU A 130 -6.01 -8.32 16.59
C GLU A 130 -6.15 -9.84 16.72
#